data_AF-A0A944E3P6-F1
#
_entry.id   AF-A0A944E3P6-F1
#
_cell.length_a   1.000
_cell.length_b   1.000
_cell.length_c   1.000
_cell.angle_alpha   90.00
_cell.angle_beta   90.00
_cell.angle_gamma   90.00
#
_symmetry.space_group_name_H-M   'P 1'
#
loop_
_entity.id
_entity.type
_entity.pdbx_description
1 polymer ?
#
loop_
_entity_poly.entity_id
_entity_poly.type
_entity_poly.pdbx_seq_one_letter_code
_entity_poly.pdbx_strand_id
1 'polypeptide(L)'
;MDDAPAGQGSFRYDGFISYSHAADSAKSAHLRRGLQNFARNWRQLRALRIFLDNASLSANPSLWGEVERNLSGSGTFILLASPEAARSPWVAKEIAWWRAGSRARHLLIVVTGGELAWNHGEGDFDWDRTDCLPRALEGAFTEEPRWVDLRWMTEEDSGSLRDPRFQKCVADLAAPLHGRPKEDLIGEDVTQHRRVRRFTRGAVAAITALAVAAGTTSVIAFQQRDRARDQTRLSGVQHRREDSLRRLGAVCRRLGCLRRASTEAGDRPASFGEGHERPFRHRARASPLRNGRRDDGRRSGAHRGHLDGPRTDHRQGGRIRPVQRSPGCPGRRRPHGRGRRHQG
;
A
#
# COMPACT_ATOMS: atom_id res chain seq x y z
N MET A 1 -33.78 17.70 -22.45
CA MET A 1 -34.01 18.60 -21.30
C MET A 1 -33.32 17.90 -20.15
N ASP A 2 -32.03 18.17 -20.04
CA ASP A 2 -31.09 17.45 -19.19
C ASP A 2 -31.15 18.03 -17.77
N ASP A 3 -31.88 17.36 -16.87
CA ASP A 3 -31.82 17.64 -15.44
C ASP A 3 -30.54 17.04 -14.84
N ALA A 4 -29.43 17.75 -15.01
CA ALA A 4 -28.26 17.56 -14.16
C ALA A 4 -28.61 18.09 -12.75
N PRO A 5 -28.62 17.27 -11.69
CA PRO A 5 -29.02 17.76 -10.38
C PRO A 5 -28.00 18.76 -9.86
N ALA A 6 -28.55 19.88 -9.39
CA ALA A 6 -27.89 21.04 -8.81
C ALA A 6 -26.67 20.68 -7.93
N GLY A 7 -25.62 21.48 -8.08
CA GLY A 7 -24.39 21.40 -7.28
C GLY A 7 -24.69 21.30 -5.79
N GLN A 8 -24.26 20.18 -5.20
CA GLN A 8 -24.44 19.90 -3.78
C GLN A 8 -23.54 20.85 -2.97
N GLY A 9 -24.16 21.81 -2.27
CA GLY A 9 -23.54 22.37 -1.07
C GLY A 9 -23.18 21.22 -0.14
N SER A 10 -21.93 21.15 0.32
CA SER A 10 -21.46 20.00 1.07
C SER A 10 -22.25 19.84 2.36
N PHE A 11 -23.16 18.85 2.41
CA PHE A 11 -23.83 18.45 3.65
C PHE A 11 -22.80 18.07 4.72
N ARG A 12 -23.17 18.11 6.00
CA ARG A 12 -22.29 17.61 7.07
C ARG A 12 -22.20 16.08 7.02
N TYR A 13 -23.30 15.43 6.66
CA TYR A 13 -23.41 14.00 6.49
C TYR A 13 -23.99 13.69 5.12
N ASP A 14 -23.49 12.62 4.50
CA ASP A 14 -23.97 12.19 3.19
C ASP A 14 -25.28 11.39 3.36
N GLY A 15 -25.48 10.75 4.52
CA GLY A 15 -26.73 10.08 4.88
C GLY A 15 -27.00 10.02 6.38
N PHE A 16 -28.28 9.99 6.75
CA PHE A 16 -28.82 9.79 8.09
C PHE A 16 -29.53 8.43 8.16
N ILE A 17 -29.15 7.56 9.10
CA ILE A 17 -29.83 6.26 9.32
C ILE A 17 -30.80 6.39 10.49
N SER A 18 -32.09 6.20 10.21
CA SER A 18 -33.16 6.03 11.21
C SER A 18 -33.50 4.56 11.37
N TYR A 19 -33.59 4.07 12.62
CA TYR A 19 -33.85 2.66 12.92
C TYR A 19 -34.45 2.44 14.31
N SER A 20 -34.98 1.24 14.54
CA SER A 20 -35.41 0.82 15.88
C SER A 20 -34.29 0.10 16.63
N HIS A 21 -33.93 0.58 17.81
CA HIS A 21 -32.94 -0.08 18.65
C HIS A 21 -33.32 -1.51 19.05
N ALA A 22 -34.61 -1.80 19.14
CA ALA A 22 -35.12 -3.09 19.61
C ALA A 22 -34.80 -4.24 18.64
N ALA A 23 -34.68 -3.96 17.34
CA ALA A 23 -34.49 -4.99 16.30
C ALA A 23 -33.22 -4.78 15.46
N ASP A 24 -32.74 -3.55 15.31
CA ASP A 24 -31.81 -3.20 14.22
C ASP A 24 -30.46 -2.68 14.69
N SER A 25 -30.15 -2.74 15.99
CA SER A 25 -28.91 -2.16 16.54
C SER A 25 -27.63 -2.77 15.95
N ALA A 26 -27.56 -4.10 15.77
CA ALA A 26 -26.42 -4.75 15.15
C ALA A 26 -26.32 -4.41 13.65
N LYS A 27 -27.42 -4.61 12.91
CA LYS A 27 -27.52 -4.36 11.46
C LYS A 27 -27.17 -2.91 11.13
N SER A 28 -27.64 -1.94 11.90
CA SER A 28 -27.36 -0.51 11.69
C SER A 28 -25.89 -0.16 11.91
N ALA A 29 -25.25 -0.76 12.91
CA ALA A 29 -23.81 -0.61 13.16
C ALA A 29 -22.97 -1.23 12.04
N HIS A 30 -23.34 -2.42 11.56
CA HIS A 30 -22.69 -3.06 10.41
C HIS A 30 -22.87 -2.23 9.15
N LEU A 31 -24.09 -1.75 8.87
CA LEU A 31 -24.39 -0.96 7.69
C LEU A 31 -23.62 0.37 7.69
N ARG A 32 -23.61 1.09 8.81
CA ARG A 32 -22.82 2.32 8.99
C ARG A 32 -21.35 2.06 8.69
N ARG A 33 -20.78 1.01 9.29
CA ARG A 33 -19.37 0.63 9.07
C ARG A 33 -19.12 0.22 7.62
N GLY A 34 -20.05 -0.52 7.02
CA GLY A 34 -20.02 -0.93 5.62
C GLY A 34 -19.95 0.29 4.71
N LEU A 35 -20.92 1.21 4.82
CA LEU A 35 -20.99 2.43 4.01
C LEU A 35 -19.75 3.33 4.17
N GLN A 36 -19.25 3.51 5.40
CA GLN A 36 -18.05 4.30 5.65
C GLN A 36 -16.78 3.70 5.03
N ASN A 37 -16.69 2.36 4.94
CA ASN A 37 -15.50 1.67 4.45
C ASN A 37 -15.58 1.23 2.99
N PHE A 38 -16.79 1.08 2.42
CA PHE A 38 -17.02 0.68 1.04
C PHE A 38 -16.28 1.59 0.06
N ALA A 39 -16.23 2.89 0.37
CA ALA A 39 -15.57 3.86 -0.49
C ALA A 39 -14.04 3.92 -0.36
N ARG A 40 -13.42 3.30 0.65
CA ARG A 40 -11.96 3.42 0.87
C ARG A 40 -11.12 2.62 -0.14
N ASN A 41 -11.68 1.59 -0.76
CA ASN A 41 -10.91 0.64 -1.56
C ASN A 41 -11.00 0.85 -3.09
N TRP A 42 -11.96 1.63 -3.59
CA TRP A 42 -12.18 1.78 -5.04
C TRP A 42 -11.52 3.03 -5.65
N ARG A 43 -10.47 3.50 -4.97
CA ARG A 43 -9.36 4.33 -5.48
C ARG A 43 -9.63 5.78 -5.87
N GLN A 44 -10.80 6.38 -5.59
CA GLN A 44 -10.93 7.85 -5.73
C GLN A 44 -12.15 8.51 -5.07
N LEU A 45 -12.94 7.78 -4.28
CA LEU A 45 -14.08 8.39 -3.60
C LEU A 45 -13.79 8.78 -2.17
N ARG A 46 -14.41 9.89 -1.76
CA ARG A 46 -14.43 10.34 -0.37
C ARG A 46 -15.14 9.30 0.49
N ALA A 47 -14.66 9.09 1.70
CA ALA A 47 -15.37 8.29 2.69
C ALA A 47 -16.75 8.92 2.94
N LEU A 48 -17.82 8.11 2.88
CA LEU A 48 -19.17 8.55 3.23
C LEU A 48 -19.23 8.88 4.71
N ARG A 49 -19.75 10.06 5.04
CA ARG A 49 -20.06 10.48 6.41
C ARG A 49 -21.49 10.12 6.71
N ILE A 50 -21.68 8.95 7.33
CA ILE A 50 -23.00 8.48 7.75
C ILE A 50 -23.23 8.80 9.21
N PHE A 51 -24.32 9.53 9.47
CA PHE A 51 -24.86 9.70 10.81
C PHE A 51 -25.83 8.55 11.11
N LEU A 52 -25.76 8.02 12.33
CA LEU A 52 -26.63 6.97 12.82
C LEU A 52 -27.43 7.56 13.97
N ASP A 53 -28.75 7.55 13.86
CA ASP A 53 -29.60 8.05 14.94
C ASP A 53 -29.35 7.28 16.23
N ASN A 54 -29.36 7.95 17.37
CA ASN A 54 -29.24 7.29 18.65
C ASN A 54 -30.61 7.38 19.34
N ALA A 55 -31.57 6.61 18.84
CA ALA A 55 -32.95 6.61 19.34
C ALA A 55 -33.07 6.33 20.85
N SER A 56 -32.02 5.80 21.50
CA SER A 56 -31.97 5.60 22.96
C SER A 56 -31.76 6.89 23.76
N LEU A 57 -31.18 7.93 23.14
CA LEU A 57 -31.01 9.25 23.76
C LEU A 57 -32.26 10.13 23.60
N SER A 58 -33.21 9.78 22.73
CA SER A 58 -34.36 10.62 22.36
C SER A 58 -35.43 10.77 23.46
N ALA A 59 -35.33 10.06 24.58
CA ALA A 59 -36.28 10.17 25.70
C ALA A 59 -36.28 11.54 26.42
N ASN A 60 -35.37 12.45 26.06
CA ASN A 60 -35.34 13.82 26.56
C ASN A 60 -35.79 14.81 25.46
N PRO A 61 -36.88 15.57 25.66
CA PRO A 61 -37.38 16.56 24.70
C PRO A 61 -36.35 17.61 24.25
N SER A 62 -35.33 17.91 25.07
CA SER A 62 -34.26 18.86 24.73
C SER A 62 -33.30 18.35 23.64
N LEU A 63 -33.31 17.05 23.33
CA LEU A 63 -32.41 16.43 22.34
C LEU A 63 -32.99 16.42 20.92
N TRP A 64 -34.29 16.70 20.75
CA TRP A 64 -34.90 16.79 19.42
C TRP A 64 -34.23 17.84 18.54
N GLY A 65 -33.84 18.98 19.12
CA GLY A 65 -33.11 20.01 18.38
C GLY A 65 -31.75 19.53 17.86
N GLU A 66 -31.13 18.53 18.47
CA GLU A 66 -29.92 17.89 17.93
C GLU A 66 -30.22 16.97 16.76
N VAL A 67 -31.29 16.18 16.87
CA VAL A 67 -31.78 15.33 15.77
C VAL A 67 -32.13 16.19 14.55
N GLU A 68 -32.85 17.30 14.72
CA GLU A 68 -33.14 18.23 13.61
C GLU A 68 -31.88 18.84 12.98
N ARG A 69 -30.85 19.17 13.79
CA ARG A 69 -29.56 19.64 13.27
C ARG A 69 -28.85 18.55 12.45
N ASN A 70 -28.93 17.29 12.87
CA ASN A 70 -28.33 16.19 12.14
C ASN A 70 -29.11 15.83 10.88
N LEU A 71 -30.45 15.85 10.93
CA LEU A 71 -31.34 15.69 9.78
C LEU A 71 -31.11 16.80 8.75
N SER A 72 -31.13 18.07 9.17
CA SER A 72 -30.86 19.21 8.27
C SER A 72 -29.47 19.18 7.65
N GLY A 73 -28.48 18.67 8.40
CA GLY A 73 -27.12 18.48 7.95
C GLY A 73 -26.88 17.25 7.07
N SER A 74 -27.91 16.43 6.79
CA SER A 74 -27.81 15.19 6.02
C SER A 74 -28.40 15.34 4.62
N GLY A 75 -27.74 14.74 3.62
CA GLY A 75 -28.20 14.79 2.22
C GLY A 75 -29.29 13.79 1.86
N THR A 76 -29.29 12.63 2.51
CA THR A 76 -30.19 11.49 2.25
C THR A 76 -30.68 10.89 3.57
N PHE A 77 -31.93 10.43 3.61
CA PHE A 77 -32.49 9.68 4.73
C PHE A 77 -32.52 8.18 4.40
N ILE A 78 -32.07 7.35 5.32
CA ILE A 78 -32.03 5.89 5.18
C ILE A 78 -32.87 5.31 6.32
N LEU A 79 -33.98 4.68 5.97
CA LEU A 79 -34.84 3.99 6.93
C LEU A 79 -34.46 2.51 7.00
N LEU A 80 -34.14 2.01 8.20
CA LEU A 80 -34.16 0.56 8.46
C LEU A 80 -35.59 0.17 8.84
N ALA A 81 -36.29 -0.43 7.88
CA ALA A 81 -37.67 -0.84 7.96
C ALA A 81 -37.80 -2.20 8.65
N SER A 82 -38.45 -2.18 9.80
CA SER A 82 -38.80 -3.34 10.63
C SER A 82 -40.16 -3.08 11.29
N PRO A 83 -40.89 -4.12 11.73
CA PRO A 83 -42.15 -3.93 12.46
C PRO A 83 -41.97 -3.05 13.71
N GLU A 84 -40.80 -3.10 14.35
CA GLU A 84 -40.46 -2.27 15.49
C GLU A 84 -40.24 -0.81 15.08
N ALA A 85 -39.61 -0.56 13.93
CA ALA A 85 -39.47 0.80 13.39
C ALA A 85 -40.83 1.39 12.99
N ALA A 86 -41.72 0.58 12.40
CA ALA A 86 -43.09 0.97 12.04
C ALA A 86 -43.90 1.46 13.25
N ARG A 87 -43.70 0.83 14.42
CA ARG A 87 -44.37 1.19 15.68
C ARG A 87 -43.66 2.31 16.46
N SER A 88 -42.48 2.74 16.04
CA SER A 88 -41.68 3.71 16.79
C SER A 88 -42.18 5.15 16.56
N PRO A 89 -42.63 5.86 17.61
CA PRO A 89 -43.06 7.25 17.47
C PRO A 89 -41.92 8.18 17.02
N TRP A 90 -40.68 7.85 17.38
CA TRP A 90 -39.51 8.63 17.00
C TRP A 90 -39.20 8.53 15.51
N VAL A 91 -39.20 7.31 14.96
CA VAL A 91 -39.00 7.09 13.52
C VAL A 91 -40.10 7.81 12.72
N ALA A 92 -41.36 7.72 13.18
CA ALA A 92 -42.47 8.44 12.55
C ALA A 92 -42.26 9.96 12.56
N LYS A 93 -41.77 10.52 13.67
CA LYS A 93 -41.47 11.97 13.81
C LYS A 93 -40.33 12.41 12.89
N GLU A 94 -39.26 11.62 12.78
CA GLU A 94 -38.13 11.89 11.89
C GLU A 94 -38.56 11.86 10.41
N ILE A 95 -39.37 10.86 10.03
CA ILE A 95 -39.93 10.77 8.68
C ILE A 95 -40.80 11.98 8.37
N ALA A 96 -41.69 12.36 9.29
CA ALA A 96 -42.55 13.52 9.11
C ALA A 96 -41.72 14.80 8.91
N TRP A 97 -40.67 14.98 9.70
CA TRP A 97 -39.73 16.09 9.54
C TRP A 97 -39.03 16.05 8.17
N TRP A 98 -38.53 14.87 7.75
CA TRP A 98 -37.83 14.72 6.48
C TRP A 98 -38.75 15.00 5.28
N ARG A 99 -40.00 14.51 5.32
CA ARG A 99 -41.02 14.74 4.29
C ARG A 99 -41.40 16.20 4.14
N ALA A 100 -41.40 16.97 5.23
CA ALA A 100 -41.67 18.40 5.18
C ALA A 100 -40.55 19.21 4.51
N GLY A 101 -39.34 18.63 4.37
CA GLY A 101 -38.19 19.27 3.74
C GLY A 101 -38.17 19.14 2.21
N SER A 102 -37.36 19.99 1.56
CA SER A 102 -37.16 19.99 0.10
C SER A 102 -36.45 18.73 -0.46
N ARG A 103 -36.07 17.79 0.40
CA ARG A 103 -35.31 16.57 0.08
C ARG A 103 -36.11 15.29 0.36
N ALA A 104 -37.43 15.40 0.50
CA ALA A 104 -38.31 14.27 0.74
C ALA A 104 -38.07 13.09 -0.23
N ARG A 105 -37.73 13.39 -1.49
CA ARG A 105 -37.38 12.40 -2.52
C ARG A 105 -36.06 11.63 -2.29
N HIS A 106 -35.16 12.11 -1.43
CA HIS A 106 -33.90 11.44 -1.11
C HIS A 106 -34.09 10.56 0.14
N LEU A 107 -34.96 9.57 0.01
CA LEU A 107 -35.28 8.60 1.05
C LEU A 107 -35.00 7.19 0.51
N LEU A 108 -34.19 6.43 1.24
CA LEU A 108 -33.84 5.04 0.92
C LEU A 108 -34.44 4.11 1.96
N ILE A 109 -35.00 3.00 1.51
CA ILE A 109 -35.61 1.98 2.38
C ILE A 109 -34.70 0.75 2.42
N VAL A 110 -34.43 0.27 3.63
CA VAL A 110 -33.68 -0.96 3.87
C VAL A 110 -34.52 -1.86 4.76
N VAL A 111 -35.04 -2.96 4.20
CA VAL A 111 -35.90 -3.88 4.94
C VAL A 111 -35.05 -4.82 5.77
N THR A 112 -35.19 -4.76 7.09
CA THR A 112 -34.41 -5.56 8.06
C THR A 112 -35.26 -6.62 8.77
N GLY A 113 -36.59 -6.49 8.69
CA GLY A 113 -37.57 -7.45 9.19
C GLY A 113 -38.98 -7.13 8.67
N GLY A 114 -39.90 -8.10 8.77
CA GLY A 114 -41.29 -7.94 8.34
C GLY A 114 -41.53 -8.10 6.84
N GLU A 115 -42.72 -7.68 6.42
CA GLU A 115 -43.23 -7.72 5.05
C GLU A 115 -43.37 -6.30 4.49
N LEU A 116 -43.03 -6.18 3.21
CA LEU A 116 -43.15 -4.95 2.44
C LEU A 116 -43.71 -5.30 1.07
N ALA A 117 -44.83 -4.69 0.72
CA ALA A 117 -45.51 -4.91 -0.55
C ALA A 117 -45.92 -3.57 -1.15
N TRP A 118 -45.66 -3.39 -2.44
CA TRP A 118 -46.10 -2.23 -3.21
C TRP A 118 -47.42 -2.55 -3.92
N ASN A 119 -48.37 -1.61 -3.92
CA ASN A 119 -49.61 -1.70 -4.67
C ASN A 119 -49.55 -0.80 -5.92
N HIS A 120 -49.28 -1.41 -7.09
CA HIS A 120 -49.24 -0.68 -8.35
C HIS A 120 -50.56 -0.02 -8.75
N GLY A 121 -51.71 -0.50 -8.24
CA GLY A 121 -53.02 0.06 -8.56
C GLY A 121 -53.29 1.38 -7.83
N GLU A 122 -52.84 1.49 -6.58
CA GLU A 122 -53.01 2.70 -5.76
C GLU A 122 -51.83 3.68 -5.89
N GLY A 123 -50.70 3.22 -6.44
CA GLY A 123 -49.49 4.03 -6.55
C GLY A 123 -48.83 4.30 -5.19
N ASP A 124 -49.06 3.42 -4.22
CA ASP A 124 -48.47 3.49 -2.87
C ASP A 124 -48.21 2.05 -2.35
N PHE A 125 -47.70 1.93 -1.13
CA PHE A 125 -47.56 0.63 -0.47
C PHE A 125 -48.91 -0.04 -0.22
N ASP A 126 -48.92 -1.37 -0.32
CA ASP A 126 -50.03 -2.18 0.20
C ASP A 126 -49.97 -2.12 1.73
N TRP A 127 -50.77 -1.20 2.25
CA TRP A 127 -50.84 -0.82 3.64
C TRP A 127 -51.52 -1.85 4.53
N ASP A 128 -52.19 -2.86 3.96
CA ASP A 128 -52.76 -3.99 4.69
C ASP A 128 -51.76 -5.12 4.85
N ARG A 129 -50.85 -5.28 3.87
CA ARG A 129 -49.79 -6.31 3.90
C ARG A 129 -48.47 -5.83 4.48
N THR A 130 -48.15 -4.55 4.35
CA THR A 130 -46.87 -3.98 4.80
C THR A 130 -46.91 -3.69 6.29
N ASP A 131 -46.03 -4.33 7.05
CA ASP A 131 -45.95 -4.17 8.52
C ASP A 131 -44.66 -3.49 9.00
N CYS A 132 -43.68 -3.31 8.11
CA CYS A 132 -42.34 -2.83 8.45
C CYS A 132 -42.11 -1.32 8.19
N LEU A 133 -43.11 -0.62 7.62
CA LEU A 133 -43.05 0.81 7.35
C LEU A 133 -43.97 1.62 8.26
N PRO A 134 -43.51 2.75 8.82
CA PRO A 134 -44.37 3.70 9.51
C PRO A 134 -45.41 4.30 8.54
N ARG A 135 -46.67 4.45 9.00
CA ARG A 135 -47.75 5.13 8.26
C ARG A 135 -47.40 6.56 7.85
N ALA A 136 -46.41 7.17 8.50
CA ALA A 136 -45.85 8.46 8.11
C ALA A 136 -45.26 8.48 6.68
N LEU A 137 -45.11 7.34 6.00
CA LEU A 137 -44.70 7.23 4.59
C LEU A 137 -45.86 7.10 3.61
N GLU A 138 -47.11 7.11 4.06
CA GLU A 138 -48.30 7.08 3.20
C GLU A 138 -48.31 8.28 2.24
N GLY A 139 -48.47 7.98 0.95
CA GLY A 139 -48.37 8.93 -0.15
C GLY A 139 -47.02 9.64 -0.26
N ALA A 140 -45.94 9.08 0.28
CA ALA A 140 -44.61 9.71 0.22
C ALA A 140 -43.91 9.48 -1.13
N PHE A 141 -44.27 8.41 -1.84
CA PHE A 141 -43.65 8.02 -3.11
C PHE A 141 -44.68 8.11 -4.24
N THR A 142 -44.22 8.48 -5.44
CA THR A 142 -45.05 8.57 -6.65
C THR A 142 -44.89 7.32 -7.55
N GLU A 143 -43.80 6.59 -7.36
CA GLU A 143 -43.45 5.36 -8.06
C GLU A 143 -42.86 4.38 -7.05
N GLU A 144 -42.83 3.09 -7.40
CA GLU A 144 -42.28 2.05 -6.54
C GLU A 144 -40.82 2.37 -6.18
N PRO A 145 -40.51 2.65 -4.90
CA PRO A 145 -39.16 2.98 -4.51
C PRO A 145 -38.30 1.73 -4.54
N ARG A 146 -37.04 1.88 -4.92
CA ARG A 146 -36.07 0.80 -4.77
C ARG A 146 -35.72 0.63 -3.29
N TRP A 147 -35.99 -0.55 -2.73
CA TRP A 147 -35.52 -0.94 -1.40
C TRP A 147 -34.40 -1.98 -1.45
N VAL A 148 -33.64 -2.06 -0.36
CA VAL A 148 -32.58 -3.06 -0.15
C VAL A 148 -33.02 -4.05 0.91
N ASP A 149 -32.82 -5.34 0.67
CA ASP A 149 -33.19 -6.40 1.60
C ASP A 149 -32.00 -6.85 2.46
N LEU A 150 -32.13 -6.68 3.78
CA LEU A 150 -31.20 -7.15 4.83
C LEU A 150 -31.87 -8.14 5.79
N ARG A 151 -33.06 -8.65 5.49
CA ARG A 151 -33.77 -9.65 6.34
C ARG A 151 -33.00 -10.95 6.50
N TRP A 152 -32.16 -11.27 5.51
CA TRP A 152 -31.30 -12.45 5.52
C TRP A 152 -30.16 -12.36 6.54
N MET A 153 -29.81 -11.16 7.01
CA MET A 153 -28.70 -10.94 7.92
C MET A 153 -29.15 -11.17 9.37
N THR A 154 -28.47 -12.07 10.07
CA THR A 154 -28.74 -12.33 11.49
C THR A 154 -27.87 -11.44 12.38
N GLU A 155 -28.09 -11.45 13.70
CA GLU A 155 -27.26 -10.68 14.63
C GLU A 155 -25.84 -11.24 14.77
N GLU A 156 -25.64 -12.53 14.47
CA GLU A 156 -24.32 -13.17 14.52
C GLU A 156 -23.45 -12.85 13.30
N ASP A 157 -24.04 -12.34 12.23
CA ASP A 157 -23.31 -12.02 11.01
C ASP A 157 -22.31 -10.88 11.24
N SER A 158 -21.06 -11.11 10.82
CA SER A 158 -19.98 -10.15 11.00
C SER A 158 -20.16 -8.81 10.25
N GLY A 159 -21.12 -8.73 9.31
CA GLY A 159 -21.34 -7.57 8.44
C GLY A 159 -20.08 -7.17 7.67
N SER A 160 -19.34 -8.17 7.19
CA SER A 160 -18.07 -7.98 6.48
C SER A 160 -18.30 -7.64 5.01
N LEU A 161 -17.59 -6.63 4.50
CA LEU A 161 -17.58 -6.30 3.07
C LEU A 161 -16.95 -7.39 2.18
N ARG A 162 -16.43 -8.48 2.77
CA ARG A 162 -15.98 -9.66 2.03
C ARG A 162 -17.12 -10.59 1.65
N ASP A 163 -18.28 -10.48 2.32
CA ASP A 163 -19.48 -11.20 1.91
C ASP A 163 -20.08 -10.50 0.68
N PRO A 164 -20.20 -11.17 -0.48
CA PRO A 164 -20.78 -10.59 -1.69
C PRO A 164 -22.22 -10.08 -1.50
N ARG A 165 -23.02 -10.72 -0.64
CA ARG A 165 -24.42 -10.31 -0.39
C ARG A 165 -24.46 -8.97 0.34
N PHE A 166 -23.69 -8.85 1.42
CA PHE A 166 -23.58 -7.60 2.17
C PHE A 166 -22.93 -6.50 1.34
N GLN A 167 -21.86 -6.82 0.61
CA GLN A 167 -21.19 -5.88 -0.28
C GLN A 167 -22.15 -5.30 -1.32
N LYS A 168 -22.99 -6.14 -1.94
CA LYS A 168 -24.02 -5.70 -2.89
C LYS A 168 -25.04 -4.76 -2.25
N CYS A 169 -25.53 -5.08 -1.05
CA CYS A 169 -26.48 -4.23 -0.31
C CYS A 169 -25.87 -2.86 0.00
N VAL A 170 -24.61 -2.84 0.47
CA VAL A 170 -23.88 -1.60 0.75
C VAL A 170 -23.63 -0.80 -0.53
N ALA A 171 -23.29 -1.46 -1.65
CA ALA A 171 -23.11 -0.81 -2.95
C ALA A 171 -24.40 -0.15 -3.45
N ASP A 172 -25.53 -0.85 -3.31
CA ASP A 172 -26.85 -0.39 -3.72
C ASP A 172 -27.27 0.88 -2.97
N LEU A 173 -26.87 1.01 -1.70
CA LEU A 173 -27.09 2.22 -0.89
C LEU A 173 -26.03 3.30 -1.14
N ALA A 174 -24.78 2.93 -1.36
CA ALA A 174 -23.70 3.88 -1.59
C ALA A 174 -23.86 4.63 -2.91
N ALA A 175 -24.47 4.02 -3.92
CA ALA A 175 -24.68 4.63 -5.23
C ALA A 175 -25.44 5.97 -5.18
N PRO A 176 -26.68 6.02 -4.68
CA PRO A 176 -27.41 7.28 -4.54
C PRO A 176 -26.70 8.27 -3.59
N LEU A 177 -26.05 7.78 -2.53
CA LEU A 177 -25.34 8.64 -1.56
C LEU A 177 -24.12 9.37 -2.17
N HIS A 178 -23.49 8.77 -3.17
CA HIS A 178 -22.39 9.40 -3.91
C HIS A 178 -22.87 10.29 -5.06
N GLY A 179 -24.18 10.28 -5.39
CA GLY A 179 -24.72 10.98 -6.55
C GLY A 179 -24.17 10.47 -7.88
N ARG A 180 -23.78 9.17 -7.95
CA ARG A 180 -23.24 8.52 -9.15
C ARG A 180 -23.97 7.21 -9.45
N PRO A 181 -24.15 6.84 -10.74
CA PRO A 181 -24.82 5.60 -11.13
C PRO A 181 -24.07 4.36 -10.62
N LYS A 182 -24.82 3.33 -10.24
CA LYS A 182 -24.33 2.06 -9.65
C LYS A 182 -23.28 1.37 -10.53
N GLU A 183 -23.39 1.51 -11.85
CA GLU A 183 -22.44 0.91 -12.81
C GLU A 183 -21.03 1.49 -12.67
N ASP A 184 -20.88 2.76 -12.28
CA ASP A 184 -19.57 3.37 -12.01
C ASP A 184 -18.93 2.84 -10.71
N LEU A 185 -19.75 2.38 -9.75
CA LEU A 185 -19.31 1.84 -8.47
C LEU A 185 -18.86 0.38 -8.53
N ILE A 186 -19.39 -0.38 -9.50
CA ILE A 186 -19.20 -1.84 -9.60
C ILE A 186 -18.39 -2.21 -10.88
N GLY A 187 -18.29 -1.31 -11.86
CA GLY A 187 -17.79 -1.62 -13.21
C GLY A 187 -16.27 -1.62 -13.43
N GLU A 188 -15.46 -1.00 -12.55
CA GLU A 188 -14.03 -0.81 -12.86
C GLU A 188 -13.14 -2.01 -12.49
N ASP A 189 -13.68 -3.09 -11.91
CA ASP A 189 -12.85 -4.24 -11.51
C ASP A 189 -12.66 -5.30 -12.63
N VAL A 190 -13.51 -5.32 -13.68
CA VAL A 190 -13.43 -6.36 -14.73
C VAL A 190 -12.66 -5.90 -15.97
N THR A 191 -12.69 -4.61 -16.31
CA THR A 191 -12.00 -4.03 -17.47
C THR A 191 -10.55 -3.66 -17.17
N GLN A 192 -10.27 -3.10 -15.99
CA GLN A 192 -8.92 -2.64 -15.62
C GLN A 192 -7.93 -3.80 -15.45
N HIS A 193 -8.39 -4.95 -14.95
CA HIS A 193 -7.58 -6.17 -14.85
C HIS A 193 -7.04 -6.63 -16.21
N ARG A 194 -7.79 -6.48 -17.30
CA ARG A 194 -7.32 -6.88 -18.64
C ARG A 194 -6.24 -5.93 -19.16
N ARG A 195 -6.39 -4.63 -18.93
CA ARG A 195 -5.45 -3.60 -19.40
C ARG A 195 -4.15 -3.63 -18.60
N VAL A 196 -4.24 -3.70 -17.28
CA VAL A 196 -3.07 -3.85 -16.40
C VAL A 196 -2.35 -5.17 -16.71
N ARG A 197 -3.05 -6.30 -16.88
CA ARG A 197 -2.39 -7.56 -17.27
C ARG A 197 -1.70 -7.47 -18.63
N ARG A 198 -2.25 -6.75 -19.62
CA ARG A 198 -1.57 -6.52 -20.91
C ARG A 198 -0.31 -5.68 -20.74
N PHE A 199 -0.36 -4.61 -19.95
CA PHE A 199 0.82 -3.80 -19.62
C PHE A 199 1.87 -4.59 -18.83
N THR A 200 1.47 -5.37 -17.82
CA THR A 200 2.40 -6.23 -17.07
C THR A 200 3.04 -7.28 -17.97
N ARG A 201 2.27 -7.94 -18.84
CA ARG A 201 2.82 -8.89 -19.83
C ARG A 201 3.78 -8.21 -20.80
N GLY A 202 3.43 -7.01 -21.30
CA GLY A 202 4.31 -6.21 -22.16
C GLY A 202 5.60 -5.79 -21.46
N ALA A 203 5.52 -5.34 -20.20
CA ALA A 203 6.67 -4.97 -19.39
C ALA A 203 7.60 -6.16 -19.11
N VAL A 204 7.03 -7.32 -18.74
CA VAL A 204 7.80 -8.56 -18.55
C VAL A 204 8.50 -8.94 -19.85
N ALA A 205 7.77 -8.94 -20.98
CA ALA A 205 8.35 -9.26 -22.28
C ALA A 205 9.49 -8.30 -22.66
N ALA A 206 9.32 -6.99 -22.43
CA ALA A 206 10.35 -5.98 -22.69
C ALA A 206 11.59 -6.18 -21.81
N ILE A 207 11.42 -6.44 -20.51
CA ILE A 207 12.52 -6.72 -19.58
C ILE A 207 13.25 -8.00 -19.99
N THR A 208 12.54 -9.06 -20.34
CA THR A 208 13.14 -10.30 -20.83
C THR A 208 13.93 -10.07 -22.12
N ALA A 209 13.38 -9.31 -23.08
CA ALA A 209 14.06 -8.98 -24.33
C ALA A 209 15.34 -8.17 -24.08
N LEU A 210 15.30 -7.16 -23.20
CA LEU A 210 16.46 -6.37 -22.81
C LEU A 210 17.51 -7.22 -22.09
N ALA A 211 17.11 -8.14 -21.22
CA ALA A 211 18.02 -9.05 -20.53
C ALA A 211 18.72 -10.01 -21.51
N VAL A 212 17.98 -10.55 -22.48
CA VAL A 212 18.56 -11.38 -23.56
C VAL A 212 19.54 -10.56 -24.41
N ALA A 213 19.15 -9.36 -24.83
CA ALA A 213 20.02 -8.46 -25.60
C ALA A 213 21.32 -8.14 -24.83
N ALA A 214 21.21 -7.75 -23.56
CA ALA A 214 22.36 -7.50 -22.69
C ALA A 214 23.24 -8.75 -22.49
N GLY A 215 22.63 -9.93 -22.38
CA GLY A 215 23.34 -11.21 -22.32
C GLY A 215 24.14 -11.49 -23.59
N THR A 216 23.52 -11.30 -24.77
CA THR A 216 24.19 -11.52 -26.06
C THR A 216 25.35 -10.55 -26.29
N THR A 217 25.17 -9.26 -25.97
CA THR A 217 26.25 -8.26 -26.11
C THR A 217 27.40 -8.54 -25.15
N SER A 218 27.10 -8.98 -23.92
CA SER A 218 28.10 -9.41 -22.95
C SER A 218 28.94 -10.57 -23.50
N VAL A 219 28.31 -11.63 -24.02
CA VAL A 219 29.01 -12.77 -24.61
C VAL A 219 29.90 -12.34 -25.79
N ILE A 220 29.39 -11.51 -26.69
CA ILE A 220 30.17 -11.00 -27.83
C ILE A 220 31.37 -10.18 -27.34
N ALA A 221 31.18 -9.33 -26.33
CA ALA A 221 32.26 -8.52 -25.76
C ALA A 221 33.35 -9.38 -25.10
N PHE A 222 32.98 -10.46 -24.40
CA PHE A 222 33.96 -11.41 -23.85
C PHE A 222 34.71 -12.15 -24.96
N GLN A 223 34.02 -12.61 -26.00
CA GLN A 223 34.68 -13.26 -27.15
C GLN A 223 35.62 -12.31 -27.90
N GLN A 224 35.24 -11.04 -28.08
CA GLN A 224 36.12 -10.03 -28.69
C GLN A 224 37.35 -9.77 -27.82
N ARG A 225 37.18 -9.69 -26.49
CA ARG A 225 38.28 -9.51 -25.53
C ARG A 225 39.25 -10.69 -25.58
N ASP A 226 38.75 -11.91 -25.68
CA ASP A 226 39.60 -13.10 -25.74
C ASP A 226 40.31 -13.23 -27.09
N ARG A 227 39.63 -12.94 -28.21
CA ARG A 227 40.28 -12.83 -29.53
C ARG A 227 41.40 -11.77 -29.55
N ALA A 228 41.19 -10.61 -28.93
CA ALA A 228 42.20 -9.57 -28.83
C ALA A 228 43.40 -9.99 -27.96
N ARG A 229 43.15 -10.74 -26.87
CA ARG A 229 44.22 -11.31 -26.04
C ARG A 229 45.04 -12.34 -26.80
N ASP A 230 44.41 -13.17 -27.61
CA ASP A 230 45.10 -14.18 -28.41
C ASP A 230 46.02 -13.54 -29.46
N GLN A 231 45.58 -12.48 -30.13
CA GLN A 231 46.43 -11.71 -31.06
C GLN A 231 47.63 -11.07 -30.35
N THR A 232 47.42 -10.54 -29.14
CA THR A 232 48.51 -9.95 -28.33
C THR A 232 49.51 -11.02 -27.89
N ARG A 233 49.03 -12.22 -27.52
CA ARG A 233 49.88 -13.37 -27.16
C ARG A 233 50.71 -13.84 -28.36
N LEU A 234 50.11 -13.96 -29.54
CA LEU A 234 50.80 -14.38 -30.76
C LEU A 234 51.89 -13.38 -31.16
N SER A 235 51.59 -12.08 -31.12
CA SER A 235 52.56 -11.01 -31.40
C SER A 235 53.73 -11.02 -30.40
N GLY A 236 53.43 -11.23 -29.11
CA GLY A 236 54.46 -11.34 -28.07
C GLY A 236 55.31 -12.62 -28.18
N VAL A 237 54.81 -13.70 -28.79
CA VAL A 237 55.60 -14.90 -29.09
C VAL A 237 56.56 -14.64 -30.27
N GLN A 238 56.11 -13.91 -31.30
CA GLN A 238 56.95 -13.54 -32.44
C GLN A 238 58.10 -12.60 -32.03
N HIS A 239 57.80 -11.53 -31.26
CA HIS A 239 58.84 -10.63 -30.75
C HIS A 239 59.88 -11.36 -29.89
N ARG A 240 59.44 -12.31 -29.05
CA ARG A 240 60.39 -13.13 -28.26
C ARG A 240 61.26 -14.04 -29.11
N ARG A 241 60.75 -14.56 -30.24
CA ARG A 241 61.55 -15.34 -31.19
C ARG A 241 62.60 -14.46 -31.88
N GLU A 242 62.21 -13.28 -32.33
CA GLU A 242 63.14 -12.33 -32.97
C GLU A 242 64.24 -11.86 -32.00
N ASP A 243 63.89 -11.54 -30.76
CA ASP A 243 64.87 -11.16 -29.73
C ASP A 243 65.83 -12.31 -29.39
N SER A 244 65.34 -13.54 -29.37
CA SER A 244 66.18 -14.72 -29.12
C SER A 244 67.19 -14.92 -30.24
N LEU A 245 66.78 -14.77 -31.49
CA LEU A 245 67.68 -14.83 -32.64
C LEU A 245 68.70 -13.69 -32.64
N ARG A 246 68.28 -12.45 -32.29
CA ARG A 246 69.20 -11.31 -32.14
C ARG A 246 70.24 -11.54 -31.04
N ARG A 247 69.83 -12.10 -29.90
CA ARG A 247 70.74 -12.45 -28.78
C ARG A 247 71.73 -13.53 -29.18
N LEU A 248 71.27 -14.60 -29.85
CA LEU A 248 72.15 -15.65 -30.36
C LEU A 248 73.16 -15.10 -31.39
N GLY A 249 72.70 -14.26 -32.33
CA GLY A 249 73.57 -13.59 -33.29
C GLY A 249 74.60 -12.67 -32.63
N ALA A 250 74.23 -11.97 -31.56
CA ALA A 250 75.17 -11.15 -30.77
C ALA A 250 76.22 -12.01 -30.04
N VAL A 251 75.82 -13.15 -29.47
CA VAL A 251 76.73 -14.12 -28.85
C VAL A 251 77.70 -14.70 -29.88
N CYS A 252 77.20 -15.13 -31.05
CA CYS A 252 78.04 -15.65 -32.14
C CYS A 252 79.06 -14.61 -32.64
N ARG A 253 78.66 -13.34 -32.82
CA ARG A 253 79.60 -12.26 -33.19
C ARG A 253 80.69 -12.07 -32.14
N ARG A 254 80.32 -12.08 -30.85
CA ARG A 254 81.27 -11.93 -29.74
C ARG A 254 82.27 -13.09 -29.68
N LEU A 255 81.79 -14.32 -29.88
CA LEU A 255 82.65 -15.52 -29.97
C LEU A 255 83.56 -15.47 -31.21
N GLY A 256 83.06 -14.98 -32.35
CA GLY A 256 83.86 -14.78 -33.56
C GLY A 256 84.99 -13.77 -33.37
N CYS A 257 84.73 -12.64 -32.70
CA CYS A 257 85.75 -11.65 -32.35
C CYS A 257 86.81 -12.22 -31.40
N LEU A 258 86.40 -13.01 -30.41
CA LEU A 258 87.34 -13.70 -29.50
C LEU A 258 88.21 -14.70 -30.25
N ARG A 259 87.64 -15.48 -31.18
CA ARG A 259 88.40 -16.43 -32.00
C ARG A 259 89.42 -15.74 -32.91
N ARG A 260 89.05 -14.59 -33.51
CA ARG A 260 89.95 -13.79 -34.35
C ARG A 260 91.09 -13.16 -33.55
N ALA A 261 90.78 -12.64 -32.36
CA ALA A 261 91.79 -12.13 -31.43
C ALA A 261 92.76 -13.23 -30.94
N SER A 262 92.28 -14.46 -30.74
CA SER A 262 93.16 -15.58 -30.40
C SER A 262 94.04 -16.06 -31.56
N THR A 263 93.57 -15.98 -32.81
CA THR A 263 94.41 -16.32 -33.98
C THR A 263 95.45 -15.24 -34.28
N GLU A 264 95.14 -13.96 -34.06
CA GLU A 264 96.11 -12.86 -34.20
C GLU A 264 97.13 -12.82 -33.06
N ALA A 265 96.82 -13.42 -31.91
CA ALA A 265 97.77 -13.63 -30.80
C ALA A 265 98.70 -14.83 -31.00
N GLY A 266 98.45 -15.70 -32.00
CA GLY A 266 99.27 -16.88 -32.30
C GLY A 266 100.45 -16.63 -33.24
N ASP A 267 100.55 -15.44 -33.85
CA ASP A 267 101.52 -15.15 -34.91
C ASP A 267 102.27 -13.83 -34.67
N ARG A 268 102.84 -13.70 -33.46
CA ARG A 268 103.86 -12.69 -33.16
C ARG A 268 105.09 -13.36 -32.54
N PRO A 269 106.25 -13.31 -33.20
CA PRO A 269 107.50 -13.73 -32.57
C PRO A 269 107.84 -12.79 -31.42
N ALA A 270 108.35 -13.38 -30.35
CA ALA A 270 108.88 -12.69 -29.19
C ALA A 270 110.03 -11.76 -29.60
N SER A 271 109.86 -10.46 -29.34
CA SER A 271 110.97 -9.51 -29.30
C SER A 271 110.99 -8.80 -27.96
N PHE A 272 112.06 -9.11 -27.24
CA PHE A 272 112.60 -8.50 -26.02
C PHE A 272 112.76 -6.98 -26.21
N GLY A 273 112.45 -6.19 -25.18
CA GLY A 273 112.68 -4.75 -25.17
C GLY A 273 112.41 -4.14 -23.79
N GLU A 274 113.48 -3.72 -23.14
CA GLU A 274 113.60 -3.30 -21.74
C GLU A 274 112.83 -2.01 -21.38
N GLY A 275 112.33 -2.00 -20.14
CA GLY A 275 112.52 -0.92 -19.16
C GLY A 275 111.98 0.49 -19.47
N HIS A 276 110.90 0.87 -18.78
CA HIS A 276 110.92 2.11 -17.99
C HIS A 276 109.79 2.15 -16.94
N GLU A 277 110.18 2.31 -15.68
CA GLU A 277 109.31 2.47 -14.51
C GLU A 277 108.63 3.85 -14.41
N ARG A 278 107.57 3.90 -13.59
CA ARG A 278 107.00 4.99 -12.76
C ARG A 278 105.52 5.36 -13.08
N PRO A 279 104.75 5.94 -12.14
CA PRO A 279 104.05 5.21 -11.09
C PRO A 279 102.53 5.52 -11.01
N PHE A 280 101.84 4.73 -10.20
CA PHE A 280 100.52 4.93 -9.59
C PHE A 280 99.97 6.37 -9.55
N ARG A 281 98.70 6.55 -9.99
CA ARG A 281 97.71 7.40 -9.28
C ARG A 281 96.28 6.87 -9.39
N HIS A 282 95.74 6.49 -8.24
CA HIS A 282 94.32 6.42 -7.91
C HIS A 282 93.61 7.74 -8.25
N ARG A 283 92.43 7.67 -8.87
CA ARG A 283 91.38 8.69 -8.67
C ARG A 283 89.99 8.10 -8.89
N ALA A 284 89.35 7.81 -7.76
CA ALA A 284 87.90 7.84 -7.63
C ALA A 284 87.36 9.25 -7.94
N ARG A 285 86.19 9.32 -8.58
CA ARG A 285 85.22 10.43 -8.57
C ARG A 285 83.92 9.85 -9.15
N ALA A 286 82.92 9.56 -8.33
CA ALA A 286 81.96 10.48 -7.71
C ALA A 286 81.03 11.16 -8.73
N SER A 287 79.74 10.91 -8.53
CA SER A 287 78.52 11.26 -9.27
C SER A 287 78.33 12.78 -9.55
N PRO A 288 77.27 13.16 -10.29
CA PRO A 288 76.09 13.65 -9.56
C PRO A 288 74.71 13.30 -10.15
N LEU A 289 73.79 13.01 -9.23
CA LEU A 289 72.44 13.57 -9.05
C LEU A 289 71.67 14.08 -10.28
N ARG A 290 70.42 13.60 -10.42
CA ARG A 290 69.15 14.36 -10.23
C ARG A 290 67.98 13.54 -10.81
N ASN A 291 67.19 12.86 -9.98
CA ASN A 291 65.97 13.33 -9.28
C ASN A 291 64.77 13.49 -10.23
N GLY A 292 63.69 12.72 -10.02
CA GLY A 292 62.53 12.83 -10.90
C GLY A 292 61.29 11.93 -10.75
N ARG A 293 60.86 11.60 -9.53
CA ARG A 293 59.43 11.47 -9.12
C ARG A 293 58.56 10.23 -9.48
N ARG A 294 57.86 9.81 -8.41
CA ARG A 294 56.53 9.16 -8.28
C ARG A 294 56.46 7.65 -8.52
N ASP A 295 55.74 6.86 -7.74
CA ASP A 295 55.18 6.94 -6.38
C ASP A 295 54.78 5.49 -6.09
N ASP A 296 55.20 4.96 -4.95
CA ASP A 296 54.93 3.58 -4.52
C ASP A 296 53.53 3.43 -3.91
N GLY A 297 52.85 2.34 -4.28
CA GLY A 297 51.59 1.92 -3.68
C GLY A 297 51.65 0.46 -3.23
N ARG A 298 51.64 0.24 -1.90
CA ARG A 298 51.36 -0.97 -1.07
C ARG A 298 52.38 -1.03 0.07
N ARG A 299 52.06 -1.33 1.34
CA ARG A 299 51.04 -2.21 1.96
C ARG A 299 51.12 -2.05 3.49
N SER A 300 50.02 -2.39 4.20
CA SER A 300 49.92 -2.74 5.65
C SER A 300 50.33 -1.65 6.67
N GLY A 301 49.71 -1.49 7.84
CA GLY A 301 48.79 -2.28 8.65
C GLY A 301 49.14 -2.04 10.14
N ALA A 302 48.13 -1.84 11.00
CA ALA A 302 48.20 -1.67 12.47
C ALA A 302 48.85 -0.36 12.99
N HIS A 303 48.45 0.32 14.08
CA HIS A 303 47.85 -0.11 15.35
C HIS A 303 47.35 1.13 16.17
N ARG A 304 46.23 1.00 16.90
CA ARG A 304 45.88 1.58 18.25
C ARG A 304 45.77 3.10 18.54
N GLY A 305 44.72 3.43 19.32
CA GLY A 305 44.54 4.62 20.18
C GLY A 305 43.13 5.23 19.98
N HIS A 306 42.08 4.97 20.79
CA HIS A 306 41.79 5.29 22.21
C HIS A 306 41.36 6.76 22.45
N LEU A 307 40.19 6.92 23.11
CA LEU A 307 39.55 8.13 23.71
C LEU A 307 38.79 9.06 22.73
N ASP A 308 37.57 9.58 22.96
CA ASP A 308 36.77 9.89 24.16
C ASP A 308 35.24 9.93 23.87
N GLY A 309 34.41 9.82 24.93
CA GLY A 309 32.92 9.99 24.94
C GLY A 309 32.45 11.46 24.85
N PRO A 310 31.18 11.86 25.17
CA PRO A 310 30.20 11.32 26.15
C PRO A 310 28.78 11.04 25.56
N ARG A 311 27.94 10.10 26.05
CA ARG A 311 27.06 10.00 27.25
C ARG A 311 25.78 10.89 27.28
N THR A 312 24.71 10.26 27.79
CA THR A 312 23.34 10.71 28.18
C THR A 312 22.24 10.52 27.10
N ASP A 313 21.02 10.02 27.36
CA ASP A 313 20.38 9.59 28.62
C ASP A 313 19.24 8.58 28.37
N HIS A 314 18.92 7.83 29.42
CA HIS A 314 17.80 6.91 29.56
C HIS A 314 16.43 7.61 29.56
N ARG A 315 15.41 7.00 28.96
CA ARG A 315 14.05 7.05 29.55
C ARG A 315 13.25 5.78 29.29
N GLN A 316 12.94 5.11 30.40
CA GLN A 316 12.04 3.98 30.55
C GLN A 316 10.57 4.45 30.43
N GLY A 317 9.73 3.70 29.71
CA GLY A 317 8.28 3.83 29.69
C GLY A 317 7.64 2.55 30.19
N GLY A 318 7.02 2.63 31.38
CA GLY A 318 6.54 1.50 32.17
C GLY A 318 5.35 0.74 31.57
N ARG A 319 5.37 -0.58 31.80
CA ARG A 319 4.24 -1.50 31.63
C ARG A 319 3.34 -1.42 32.88
N ILE A 320 2.09 -1.04 32.68
CA ILE A 320 1.04 -1.09 33.72
C ILE A 320 0.43 -2.50 33.71
N ARG A 321 0.44 -3.16 34.87
CA ARG A 321 -0.26 -4.43 35.15
C ARG A 321 -1.76 -4.15 35.45
N PRO A 322 -2.68 -5.07 35.12
CA PRO A 322 -4.08 -4.94 35.47
C PRO A 322 -4.32 -5.28 36.95
N VAL A 323 -5.08 -4.42 37.62
CA VAL A 323 -5.62 -4.59 38.98
C VAL A 323 -6.80 -5.56 38.91
N GLN A 324 -6.69 -6.69 39.61
CA GLN A 324 -7.82 -7.57 39.91
C GLN A 324 -8.75 -6.86 40.90
N ARG A 325 -10.01 -6.66 40.51
CA ARG A 325 -11.10 -6.27 41.40
C ARG A 325 -11.80 -7.52 41.92
N SER A 326 -11.84 -7.67 43.24
CA SER A 326 -12.68 -8.63 43.95
C SER A 326 -14.17 -8.39 43.66
N PRO A 327 -15.00 -9.44 43.57
CA PRO A 327 -16.44 -9.30 43.56
C PRO A 327 -16.98 -9.10 44.98
N GLY A 328 -17.58 -7.94 45.22
CA GLY A 328 -18.40 -7.67 46.41
C GLY A 328 -19.79 -8.30 46.28
N CYS A 329 -20.26 -8.88 47.38
CA CYS A 329 -21.63 -9.38 47.58
C CYS A 329 -22.69 -8.29 47.34
N PRO A 330 -23.84 -8.62 46.73
CA PRO A 330 -25.09 -7.93 46.99
C PRO A 330 -26.01 -8.78 47.88
N GLY A 331 -26.55 -8.13 48.92
CA GLY A 331 -27.35 -8.73 49.97
C GLY A 331 -28.71 -9.27 49.51
N ARG A 332 -29.15 -10.29 50.25
CA ARG A 332 -30.55 -10.74 50.30
C ARG A 332 -31.44 -9.60 50.80
N ARG A 333 -32.27 -9.03 49.92
CA ARG A 333 -33.50 -8.33 50.32
C ARG A 333 -34.69 -9.27 50.18
N ARG A 334 -35.49 -9.30 51.24
CA ARG A 334 -36.76 -10.02 51.36
C ARG A 334 -37.79 -9.53 50.34
N PRO A 335 -38.71 -10.39 49.86
CA PRO A 335 -39.99 -9.93 49.34
C PRO A 335 -41.02 -9.86 50.48
N HIS A 336 -41.52 -8.66 50.78
CA HIS A 336 -42.77 -8.48 51.52
C HIS A 336 -43.88 -8.13 50.51
N GLY A 337 -44.89 -9.01 50.45
CA GLY A 337 -46.30 -8.65 50.32
C GLY A 337 -46.85 -8.32 48.93
N ARG A 338 -47.71 -9.19 48.40
CA ARG A 338 -49.18 -9.04 48.44
C ARG A 338 -49.83 -10.08 47.52
N GLY A 339 -50.69 -10.91 48.09
CA GLY A 339 -51.50 -11.85 47.32
C GLY A 339 -52.54 -12.55 48.18
N ARG A 340 -53.77 -12.03 48.13
CA ARG A 340 -55.05 -12.69 48.40
C ARG A 340 -55.35 -13.15 49.83
N ARG A 341 -56.29 -12.48 50.51
CA ARG A 341 -57.54 -13.06 51.07
C ARG A 341 -58.57 -11.95 51.29
N HIS A 342 -59.71 -12.03 50.61
CA HIS A 342 -61.02 -11.70 51.17
C HIS A 342 -62.07 -12.47 50.37
N GLN A 343 -62.52 -13.58 50.96
CA GLN A 343 -63.89 -14.08 50.89
C GLN A 343 -64.54 -13.65 52.19
N GLY A 344 -65.84 -13.37 52.16
CA GLY A 344 -66.65 -12.95 53.30
C GLY A 344 -67.30 -11.61 53.04
#